data_AF-C4JJT5-F1
#
_entry.id   AF-C4JJT5-F1
#
_cell.length_a   1.000
_cell.length_b   1.000
_cell.length_c   1.000
_cell.angle_alpha   90.00
_cell.angle_beta   90.00
_cell.angle_gamma   90.00
#
_symmetry.space_group_name_H-M   'P 1'
#
loop_
_entity.id
_entity.type
_entity.pdbx_description
1 polymer ?
#
loop_
_entity_poly.entity_id
_entity_poly.type
_entity_poly.pdbx_seq_one_letter_code
_entity_poly.pdbx_strand_id
1 'polypeptide(L)' 'MVDGTKLPWEDVMPDVYRAPEIILRMPWDQNIDIWSIGMVCWDLVARKTLFRARNEELLLDDALHLAEMIAIMGPPPKNS' A
#
# COMPACT_ATOMS: atom_id res chain seq x y z
N MET A 1 -8.72 -4.35 24.14
CA MET A 1 -10.05 -3.84 23.76
C MET A 1 -9.87 -3.20 22.40
N VAL A 2 -10.18 -3.92 21.34
CA VAL A 2 -10.07 -3.43 19.96
C VAL A 2 -11.37 -2.70 19.66
N ASP A 3 -11.28 -1.43 19.26
CA ASP A 3 -12.42 -0.65 18.78
C ASP A 3 -13.10 -1.41 17.63
N GLY A 4 -14.39 -1.73 17.78
CA GLY A 4 -15.17 -2.55 16.86
C GLY A 4 -15.46 -1.91 15.50
N THR A 5 -14.80 -0.80 15.18
CA THR A 5 -14.93 -0.08 13.90
C THR A 5 -13.70 -0.22 12.99
N LYS A 6 -12.55 -0.65 13.51
CA LYS A 6 -11.32 -0.84 12.72
C LYS A 6 -11.22 -2.26 12.18
N LEU A 7 -11.24 -2.38 10.85
CA LEU A 7 -11.00 -3.66 10.21
C LEU A 7 -9.51 -4.04 10.37
N PRO A 8 -9.16 -5.33 10.56
CA PRO A 8 -7.78 -5.78 10.78
C PRO A 8 -6.81 -5.32 9.67
N TRP A 9 -7.32 -5.04 8.47
CA TRP A 9 -6.56 -4.55 7.32
C TRP A 9 -6.02 -3.13 7.51
N GLU A 10 -6.68 -2.27 8.29
CA GLU A 10 -6.30 -0.86 8.44
C GLU A 10 -5.14 -0.64 9.40
N ASP A 11 -4.97 -1.53 10.38
CA ASP A 11 -3.94 -1.43 11.43
C ASP A 11 -2.68 -2.27 11.16
N VAL A 12 -2.69 -3.10 10.12
CA VAL A 12 -1.56 -3.99 9.79
C VAL A 12 -0.36 -3.25 9.20
N MET A 13 -0.61 -2.22 8.37
CA MET A 13 0.45 -1.45 7.74
C MET A 13 0.14 0.06 7.68
N PRO A 14 1.17 0.91 7.85
CA PRO A 14 1.03 2.35 7.71
C PRO A 14 0.73 2.73 6.25
N ASP A 15 -0.18 3.68 6.06
CA ASP A 15 -0.67 4.28 4.82
C ASP A 15 0.10 3.96 3.52
N VAL A 16 1.16 4.71 3.22
CA VAL A 16 1.86 4.65 1.91
C VAL A 16 2.72 3.39 1.75
N TYR A 17 2.87 2.60 2.81
CA TYR A 17 3.62 1.34 2.82
C TYR A 17 2.73 0.12 2.65
N ARG A 18 1.40 0.31 2.55
CA ARG A 18 0.45 -0.79 2.39
C ARG A 18 0.69 -1.52 1.07
N ALA A 19 0.83 -2.85 1.18
CA ALA A 19 0.89 -3.76 0.05
C ALA A 19 -0.46 -3.80 -0.72
N PRO A 20 -0.44 -4.13 -2.02
CA PRO A 20 -1.65 -4.16 -2.84
C PRO A 20 -2.74 -5.09 -2.28
N GLU A 21 -2.38 -6.23 -1.71
CA GLU A 21 -3.32 -7.17 -1.08
C GLU A 21 -4.03 -6.57 0.15
N ILE A 22 -3.38 -5.68 0.90
CA ILE A 22 -4.03 -4.96 2.01
C ILE A 22 -5.02 -3.94 1.49
N ILE A 23 -4.64 -3.17 0.46
CA ILE A 23 -5.51 -2.16 -0.16
C ILE A 23 -6.74 -2.84 -0.79
N LEU A 24 -6.54 -3.99 -1.45
CA LEU A 24 -7.59 -4.79 -2.06
C LEU A 24 -8.39 -5.64 -1.06
N ARG A 25 -8.03 -5.62 0.24
CA ARG A 25 -8.66 -6.42 1.31
C ARG A 25 -8.67 -7.92 0.99
N MET A 26 -7.58 -8.41 0.41
CA MET A 26 -7.35 -9.81 0.11
C MET A 26 -6.67 -10.52 1.29
N PRO A 27 -6.72 -11.86 1.36
CA PRO A 27 -5.90 -12.61 2.30
C PRO A 27 -4.43 -12.23 2.12
N TRP A 28 -3.75 -11.97 3.24
CA TRP A 28 -2.35 -11.60 3.27
C TRP A 28 -1.58 -12.54 4.21
N ASP A 29 -0.27 -12.56 4.03
CA ASP A 29 0.67 -13.27 4.87
C ASP A 29 1.91 -12.39 5.11
N GLN A 30 3.00 -12.99 5.59
CA GLN A 30 4.28 -12.32 5.84
C GLN A 30 4.90 -11.61 4.61
N ASN A 31 4.41 -11.83 3.39
CA ASN A 31 4.94 -11.17 2.19
C ASN A 31 4.71 -9.65 2.19
N ILE A 32 3.75 -9.16 2.97
CA ILE A 32 3.53 -7.72 3.17
C ILE A 32 4.76 -7.02 3.77
N ASP A 33 5.57 -7.75 4.55
CA ASP A 33 6.80 -7.21 5.14
C ASP A 33 7.86 -6.97 4.06
N ILE A 34 7.95 -7.87 3.07
CA ILE A 34 8.87 -7.72 1.93
C ILE A 34 8.49 -6.49 1.10
N TRP A 35 7.19 -6.28 0.88
CA TRP A 35 6.69 -5.09 0.20
C TRP A 35 7.09 -3.81 0.93
N SER A 36 6.81 -3.73 2.24
CA SER A 36 7.13 -2.53 3.04
C SER A 36 8.63 -2.25 3.12
N ILE A 37 9.48 -3.29 3.17
CA ILE A 37 10.94 -3.15 3.09
C ILE A 37 11.34 -2.53 1.73
N GLY A 38 10.74 -2.97 0.63
CA GLY A 38 10.98 -2.40 -0.69
C GLY A 38 10.70 -0.90 -0.76
N MET A 39 9.59 -0.47 -0.15
CA MET A 39 9.22 0.95 -0.05
C MET A 39 10.23 1.74 0.79
N VAL A 40 10.63 1.23 1.95
CA VAL A 40 11.65 1.89 2.80
C VAL A 40 13.00 2.00 2.08
N CYS A 41 13.43 0.94 1.40
CA CYS A 41 14.64 0.96 0.59
C CYS A 41 14.59 2.04 -0.49
N TRP A 42 13.46 2.19 -1.16
CA TRP A 42 13.26 3.25 -2.15
C TRP A 42 13.38 4.64 -1.51
N ASP A 43 12.68 4.88 -0.40
CA ASP A 43 12.66 6.19 0.28
C ASP A 43 14.07 6.62 0.72
N LEU A 44 14.89 5.68 1.16
CA LEU A 44 16.28 5.92 1.54
C LEU A 44 17.15 6.32 0.34
N VAL A 45 16.97 5.65 -0.80
CA VAL A 45 17.78 5.89 -2.00
C VAL A 45 17.33 7.14 -2.77
N ALA A 46 16.02 7.29 -2.96
CA ALA A 46 15.43 8.35 -3.78
C ALA A 46 15.14 9.63 -2.99
N ARG A 47 15.16 9.57 -1.64
CA ARG A 47 14.79 10.68 -0.72
C ARG A 47 13.37 11.21 -0.93
N LYS A 48 12.48 10.35 -1.42
CA LYS A 48 11.05 10.62 -1.64
C LYS A 48 10.28 9.30 -1.64
N THR A 49 8.99 9.36 -1.30
CA THR A 49 8.12 8.19 -1.34
C THR A 49 7.97 7.66 -2.77
N LEU A 50 7.83 6.34 -2.92
CA LEU A 50 7.57 5.73 -4.23
C LEU A 50 6.17 6.06 -4.73
N PHE A 51 5.19 5.96 -3.82
CA PHE A 51 3.79 6.31 -4.07
C PHE A 51 3.42 7.54 -3.23
N ARG A 52 2.59 8.40 -3.80
CA ARG A 52 2.01 9.53 -3.06
C ARG A 52 0.76 9.07 -2.35
N ALA A 53 -0.09 8.27 -3.01
CA ALA A 53 -1.33 7.71 -2.46
C ALA A 53 -2.28 8.73 -1.81
N ARG A 54 -2.25 9.99 -2.25
CA ARG A 54 -2.97 11.09 -1.61
C ARG A 54 -3.73 11.93 -2.61
N ASN A 55 -5.01 12.18 -2.34
CA ASN A 55 -5.86 13.04 -3.15
C ASN A 55 -5.50 14.54 -3.00
N GLU A 56 -6.28 15.43 -3.62
CA GLU A 56 -6.06 16.87 -3.57
C GLU A 56 -6.15 17.45 -2.14
N GLU A 57 -6.93 16.81 -1.27
CA GLU A 57 -7.09 17.17 0.14
C GLU A 57 -6.00 16.57 1.04
N LEU A 58 -4.98 15.90 0.46
CA LEU A 58 -3.92 15.21 1.18
C LEU A 58 -4.41 14.07 2.09
N LEU A 59 -5.56 13.47 1.77
CA LEU A 59 -6.09 12.27 2.43
C LEU A 59 -5.63 11.00 1.70
N LEU A 60 -5.48 9.89 2.42
CA LEU A 60 -5.19 8.58 1.82
C LEU A 60 -6.28 8.20 0.82
N ASP A 61 -5.89 7.82 -0.38
CA ASP A 61 -6.80 7.35 -1.41
C ASP A 61 -6.28 6.03 -1.99
N ASP A 62 -6.98 4.95 -1.65
CA ASP A 62 -6.65 3.58 -2.05
C ASP A 62 -6.70 3.39 -3.58
N ALA A 63 -7.64 4.06 -4.26
CA ALA A 63 -7.77 3.97 -5.71
C ALA A 63 -6.60 4.69 -6.40
N LEU A 64 -6.20 5.85 -5.88
CA LEU A 64 -5.03 6.55 -6.38
C LEU A 64 -3.75 5.76 -6.10
N HIS A 65 -3.63 5.14 -4.93
CA HIS A 65 -2.48 4.30 -4.59
C HIS A 65 -2.33 3.15 -5.59
N LEU A 66 -3.41 2.42 -5.88
CA LEU A 66 -3.41 1.35 -6.88
C LEU A 66 -3.13 1.86 -8.29
N ALA A 67 -3.64 3.04 -8.66
CA ALA A 67 -3.36 3.65 -9.96
C ALA A 67 -1.87 3.98 -10.12
N GLU A 68 -1.22 4.53 -9.09
CA GLU A 68 0.22 4.79 -9.09
C GLU A 68 1.04 3.49 -9.15
N MET A 69 0.63 2.47 -8.40
CA MET A 69 1.22 1.12 -8.47
C MET A 69 1.20 0.57 -9.90
N ILE A 70 0.04 0.63 -10.56
CA ILE A 70 -0.13 0.17 -11.95
C ILE A 70 0.70 1.03 -12.92
N ALA A 71 0.76 2.33 -12.72
CA ALA A 71 1.51 3.24 -13.59
C ALA A 71 3.02 2.97 -13.55
N ILE A 72 3.56 2.59 -12.39
CA ILE A 72 4.99 2.34 -12.19
C ILE A 72 5.37 0.90 -12.50
N MET A 73 4.60 -0.08 -12.03
CA MET A 73 4.94 -1.50 -12.12
C MET A 73 4.25 -2.24 -13.27
N GLY A 74 3.26 -1.62 -13.90
CA GLY A 74 2.40 -2.25 -14.88
C GLY A 74 1.14 -2.89 -14.26
N PRO A 75 0.19 -3.34 -15.10
CA PRO A 75 -1.04 -3.94 -14.62
C PRO A 75 -0.78 -5.27 -13.90
N PRO A 76 -1.64 -5.66 -12.95
CA PRO A 76 -1.53 -6.95 -12.30
C PRO A 76 -1.60 -8.08 -13.34
N PRO A 77 -0.87 -9.19 -13.12
CA PRO A 77 -0.92 -10.35 -14.01
C PRO A 77 -2.35 -10.86 -14.17
N LYS A 78 -2.73 -11.29 -15.38
CA LYS A 78 -4.09 -11.79 -15.66
C LYS A 78 -4.39 -13.15 -15.03
N ASN A 79 -3.36 -13.84 -14.55
CA ASN A 79 -3.45 -15.17 -13.97
C ASN A 79 -2.87 -15.12 -12.55
N SER A 80 -3.73 -15.32 -11.55
CA SER A 80 -3.39 -15.54 -10.15
C SER A 80 -4.11 -16.78 -9.65
#